data_AF-A0A7J3QEN6-F1
#
_entry.id   AF-A0A7J3QEN6-F1
#
_cell.length_a   1.000
_cell.length_b   1.000
_cell.length_c   1.000
_cell.angle_alpha   90.00
_cell.angle_beta   90.00
_cell.angle_gamma   90.00
#
_symmetry.space_group_name_H-M   'P 1'
#
loop_
_entity.id
_entity.type
_entity.pdbx_description
1 polymer ?
#
loop_
_entity_poly.entity_id
_entity_poly.type
_entity_poly.pdbx_seq_one_letter_code
_entity_poly.pdbx_strand_id
1 'polypeptide(L)'
;MDLDTIKRKVYRWIDEDVERDVNEVYETFVEFIKIIAPIIDGRFKRVDRWNIEILDEIVDRLCDYLYGSSIAIELWDEIWDAKIDRKTISKEKIKAFSKIINEVERRTANKHTNN
;
A
#
# COMPACT_ATOMS: atom_id res chain seq x y z
N MET A 1 1.14 -11.20 6.68
CA MET A 1 2.26 -10.32 7.09
C MET A 1 1.71 -9.25 8.04
N ASP A 2 2.51 -8.64 8.93
CA ASP A 2 2.07 -7.45 9.68
C ASP A 2 2.65 -6.17 9.06
N LEU A 3 2.17 -5.00 9.51
CA LEU A 3 2.55 -3.70 8.93
C LEU A 3 4.04 -3.39 9.12
N ASP A 4 4.61 -3.74 10.28
CA ASP A 4 6.03 -3.55 10.58
C ASP A 4 6.92 -4.41 9.67
N THR A 5 6.52 -5.65 9.39
CA THR A 5 7.22 -6.53 8.45
C THR A 5 7.21 -5.96 7.04
N ILE A 6 6.07 -5.45 6.57
CA ILE A 6 5.99 -4.77 5.26
C ILE A 6 6.88 -3.54 5.23
N LYS A 7 6.81 -2.70 6.26
CA LYS A 7 7.64 -1.50 6.37
C LYS A 7 9.12 -1.85 6.28
N ARG A 8 9.61 -2.79 7.09
CA ARG A 8 11.01 -3.24 7.03
C ARG A 8 11.41 -3.77 5.66
N LYS A 9 10.52 -4.53 5.00
CA LYS A 9 10.75 -5.06 3.65
C LYS A 9 10.91 -3.92 2.63
N VAL A 10 10.01 -2.93 2.64
CA VAL A 10 10.05 -1.77 1.73
C VAL A 10 11.28 -0.91 2.00
N TYR A 11 11.63 -0.67 3.26
CA TYR A 11 12.82 0.11 3.61
C TYR A 11 14.12 -0.59 3.18
N ARG A 12 14.22 -1.91 3.37
CA ARG A 12 15.33 -2.69 2.83
C ARG A 12 15.45 -2.53 1.32
N TRP A 13 14.33 -2.53 0.58
CA TRP A 13 14.38 -2.32 -0.86
C TRP A 13 14.92 -0.94 -1.25
N ILE A 14 14.61 0.09 -0.45
CA ILE A 14 15.13 1.46 -0.63
C ILE A 14 16.65 1.48 -0.36
N ASP A 15 17.11 0.82 0.70
CA ASP A 15 18.53 0.78 1.09
C ASP A 15 19.40 0.06 0.06
N GLU A 16 18.86 -1.00 -0.57
CA GLU A 16 19.51 -1.70 -1.66
C GLU A 16 19.61 -0.85 -2.95
N ASP A 17 18.85 0.25 -3.08
CA ASP A 17 18.84 1.22 -4.19
C ASP A 17 18.74 0.64 -5.61
N VAL A 18 18.00 -0.47 -5.77
CA VAL A 18 17.75 -1.12 -7.07
C VAL A 18 16.25 -1.17 -7.41
N GLU A 19 15.96 -1.27 -8.71
CA GLU A 19 14.61 -1.55 -9.21
C GLU A 19 14.10 -2.91 -8.72
N ARG A 20 12.77 -3.08 -8.68
CA ARG A 20 12.14 -4.28 -8.13
C ARG A 20 11.31 -5.03 -9.15
N ASP A 21 11.31 -6.35 -9.02
CA ASP A 21 10.35 -7.20 -9.71
C ASP A 21 8.92 -6.78 -9.34
N VAL A 22 8.09 -6.53 -10.34
CA VAL A 22 6.73 -6.04 -10.12
C VAL A 22 5.84 -7.04 -9.38
N ASN A 23 6.08 -8.35 -9.50
CA ASN A 23 5.28 -9.32 -8.75
C ASN A 23 5.62 -9.22 -7.25
N GLU A 24 6.90 -9.05 -6.91
CA GLU A 24 7.30 -8.86 -5.51
C GLU A 24 6.67 -7.60 -4.90
N VAL A 25 6.63 -6.49 -5.67
CA VAL A 25 6.01 -5.23 -5.24
C VAL A 25 4.49 -5.37 -5.14
N TYR A 26 3.85 -5.96 -6.14
CA TYR A 26 2.41 -6.20 -6.17
C TYR A 26 1.94 -7.04 -4.97
N GLU A 27 2.60 -8.17 -4.70
CA GLU A 27 2.25 -9.03 -3.57
C GLU A 27 2.40 -8.28 -2.24
N THR A 28 3.48 -7.51 -2.10
CA THR A 28 3.74 -6.72 -0.89
C THR A 28 2.70 -5.60 -0.73
N PHE A 29 2.30 -4.94 -1.82
CA PHE A 29 1.25 -3.91 -1.80
C PHE A 29 -0.12 -4.50 -1.47
N VAL A 30 -0.48 -5.66 -2.03
CA VAL A 30 -1.73 -6.35 -1.71
C VAL A 30 -1.78 -6.76 -0.24
N GLU A 31 -0.69 -7.30 0.31
CA GLU A 31 -0.62 -7.62 1.74
C GLU A 31 -0.76 -6.36 2.61
N PHE A 32 -0.17 -5.24 2.18
CA PHE A 32 -0.34 -3.95 2.84
C PHE A 32 -1.81 -3.51 2.86
N ILE A 33 -2.48 -3.55 1.69
CA ILE A 33 -3.90 -3.22 1.55
C ILE A 33 -4.77 -4.08 2.48
N LYS A 34 -4.54 -5.39 2.54
CA LYS A 34 -5.30 -6.29 3.42
C LYS A 34 -5.18 -5.93 4.91
N ILE A 35 -3.99 -5.53 5.35
CA ILE A 35 -3.73 -5.16 6.75
C ILE A 35 -4.47 -3.88 7.12
N ILE A 36 -4.44 -2.88 6.24
CA ILE A 36 -4.97 -1.55 6.53
C ILE A 36 -6.47 -1.42 6.23
N ALA A 37 -7.02 -2.25 5.34
CA ALA A 37 -8.44 -2.21 4.95
C ALA A 37 -9.38 -2.12 6.16
N PRO A 38 -9.31 -2.99 7.19
CA PRO A 38 -10.19 -2.91 8.35
C PRO A 38 -9.95 -1.70 9.26
N ILE A 39 -8.79 -1.02 9.13
CA ILE A 39 -8.44 0.21 9.87
C ILE A 39 -9.12 1.42 9.19
N ILE A 40 -9.11 1.41 7.86
CA ILE A 40 -9.71 2.46 7.01
C ILE A 40 -11.23 2.38 7.05
N ASP A 41 -11.80 1.18 6.84
CA ASP A 41 -13.24 0.94 6.87
C ASP A 41 -13.53 -0.43 7.50
N GLY A 42 -14.31 -0.43 8.58
CA GLY A 42 -14.63 -1.63 9.34
C GLY A 42 -15.39 -2.70 8.56
N ARG A 43 -16.03 -2.35 7.42
CA ARG A 43 -16.71 -3.31 6.55
C ARG A 43 -15.75 -4.35 5.96
N PHE A 44 -14.48 -4.00 5.77
CA PHE A 44 -13.49 -4.93 5.21
C PHE A 44 -13.02 -6.02 6.18
N LYS A 45 -13.43 -5.99 7.46
CA LYS A 45 -13.14 -7.06 8.43
C LYS A 45 -13.73 -8.41 8.06
N ARG A 46 -14.72 -8.44 7.17
CA ARG A 46 -15.47 -9.65 6.77
C ARG A 46 -15.30 -9.98 5.28
N VAL A 47 -14.21 -9.53 4.66
CA VAL A 47 -13.92 -9.86 3.27
C VAL A 47 -13.44 -11.30 3.18
N ASP A 48 -14.27 -12.17 2.61
CA ASP A 48 -13.96 -13.58 2.44
C ASP A 48 -13.10 -13.85 1.18
N ARG A 49 -13.15 -12.95 0.19
CA ARG A 49 -12.41 -13.08 -1.07
C ARG A 49 -11.83 -11.74 -1.50
N TRP A 50 -10.55 -11.74 -1.82
CA TRP A 50 -9.83 -10.58 -2.35
C TRP A 50 -9.76 -10.68 -3.86
N ASN A 51 -10.54 -9.86 -4.56
CA ASN A 51 -10.49 -9.68 -6.02
C ASN A 51 -10.01 -8.27 -6.35
N ILE A 52 -9.78 -7.99 -7.64
CA ILE A 52 -9.25 -6.69 -8.07
C ILE A 52 -10.18 -5.53 -7.70
N GLU A 53 -11.49 -5.70 -7.89
CA GLU A 53 -12.51 -4.68 -7.59
C GLU A 53 -12.50 -4.26 -6.11
N ILE A 54 -12.33 -5.22 -5.20
CA ILE A 54 -12.23 -4.95 -3.76
C ILE A 54 -10.91 -4.22 -3.44
N LEU A 55 -9.81 -4.60 -4.09
CA LEU A 55 -8.53 -3.93 -3.91
C LEU A 55 -8.59 -2.47 -4.39
N ASP A 56 -9.18 -2.24 -5.56
CA ASP A 56 -9.41 -0.90 -6.13
C ASP A 56 -10.25 -0.05 -5.16
N GLU A 57 -11.38 -0.57 -4.65
CA GLU A 57 -12.21 0.15 -3.68
C GLU A 57 -11.43 0.55 -2.42
N ILE A 58 -10.55 -0.32 -1.93
CA ILE A 58 -9.75 -0.02 -0.73
C ILE A 58 -8.67 1.01 -1.03
N VAL A 59 -8.06 0.99 -2.22
CA VAL A 59 -7.10 2.00 -2.65
C VAL A 59 -7.77 3.37 -2.73
N ASP A 60 -8.98 3.46 -3.27
CA ASP A 60 -9.77 4.70 -3.28
C ASP A 60 -10.04 5.21 -1.86
N ARG A 61 -10.49 4.31 -0.98
CA ARG A 61 -10.71 4.66 0.44
C ARG A 61 -9.42 5.01 1.17
N LEU A 62 -8.29 4.44 0.77
CA LEU A 62 -6.98 4.82 1.29
C LEU A 62 -6.68 6.26 0.91
N CYS A 63 -6.95 6.70 -0.32
CA CYS A 63 -6.79 8.10 -0.71
C CYS A 63 -7.63 9.04 0.18
N ASP A 64 -8.91 8.72 0.42
CA ASP A 64 -9.75 9.46 1.37
C ASP A 64 -9.16 9.46 2.78
N TYR A 65 -8.66 8.30 3.22
CA TYR A 65 -7.95 8.13 4.48
C TYR A 65 -6.61 8.87 4.52
N LEU A 66 -6.05 9.34 3.41
CA LEU A 66 -4.83 10.14 3.37
C LEU A 66 -5.13 11.60 3.01
N TYR A 67 -6.31 12.11 3.41
CA TYR A 67 -6.77 13.48 3.14
C TYR A 67 -6.93 13.79 1.64
N GLY A 68 -7.33 12.81 0.84
CA GLY A 68 -7.50 12.96 -0.61
C GLY A 68 -6.18 12.96 -1.39
N SER A 69 -5.07 12.50 -0.78
CA SER A 69 -3.81 12.34 -1.48
C SER A 69 -3.91 11.22 -2.53
N SER A 70 -3.62 11.55 -3.80
CA SER A 70 -3.65 10.60 -4.93
C SER A 70 -2.49 9.60 -4.94
N ILE A 71 -1.50 9.76 -4.05
CA ILE A 71 -0.26 8.97 -4.06
C ILE A 71 -0.49 7.45 -4.02
N ALA A 72 -1.57 6.99 -3.37
CA ALA A 72 -1.89 5.57 -3.29
C ALA A 72 -2.47 5.02 -4.60
N ILE A 73 -3.40 5.76 -5.24
CA ILE A 73 -3.92 5.43 -6.57
C ILE A 73 -2.80 5.47 -7.60
N GLU A 74 -1.99 6.53 -7.61
CA GLU A 74 -0.87 6.67 -8.55
C GLU A 74 0.14 5.51 -8.43
N LEU A 75 0.43 5.06 -7.21
CA LEU A 75 1.31 3.90 -7.02
C LEU A 75 0.64 2.60 -7.46
N TRP A 76 -0.66 2.45 -7.19
CA TRP A 76 -1.41 1.26 -7.58
C TRP A 76 -1.49 1.09 -9.10
N ASP A 77 -1.83 2.17 -9.82
CA ASP A 77 -1.88 2.19 -11.29
C ASP A 77 -0.52 1.81 -11.89
N GLU A 78 0.56 2.36 -11.35
CA GLU A 78 1.93 2.06 -11.82
C GLU A 78 2.33 0.60 -11.58
N ILE A 79 1.93 0.02 -10.44
CA ILE A 79 2.14 -1.40 -10.18
C ILE A 79 1.34 -2.24 -11.18
N TRP A 80 0.09 -1.86 -11.46
CA TRP A 80 -0.77 -2.58 -12.37
C TRP A 80 -0.28 -2.52 -13.82
N ASP A 81 0.09 -1.34 -14.30
CA ASP A 81 0.65 -1.12 -15.63
C ASP A 81 1.96 -1.87 -15.80
N ALA A 82 2.88 -1.79 -14.82
CA ALA A 82 4.12 -2.54 -14.85
C ALA A 82 3.88 -4.06 -14.84
N LYS A 83 2.81 -4.54 -14.20
CA LYS A 83 2.45 -5.96 -14.18
C LYS A 83 1.94 -6.43 -15.53
N ILE A 84 1.13 -5.62 -16.21
CA ILE A 84 0.68 -5.87 -17.59
C ILE A 84 1.89 -5.91 -18.54
N ASP A 85 2.76 -4.91 -18.43
CA ASP A 85 3.92 -4.73 -19.30
C ASP A 85 5.11 -5.63 -18.93
N ARG A 86 5.04 -6.34 -17.80
CA ARG A 86 6.12 -7.16 -17.22
C ARG A 86 7.42 -6.38 -17.01
N LYS A 87 7.27 -5.14 -16.52
CA LYS A 87 8.37 -4.22 -16.18
C LYS A 87 8.75 -4.32 -14.71
N THR A 88 9.89 -3.74 -14.37
CA THR A 88 10.30 -3.49 -13.00
C THR A 88 9.64 -2.22 -12.46
N ILE A 89 9.60 -2.09 -11.13
CA ILE A 89 9.19 -0.88 -10.43
C ILE A 89 10.41 -0.05 -10.06
N SER A 90 10.37 1.24 -10.40
CA SER A 90 11.46 2.16 -10.12
C SER A 90 11.62 2.44 -8.61
N LYS A 91 12.83 2.79 -8.20
CA LYS A 91 13.14 3.14 -6.81
C LYS A 91 12.35 4.35 -6.29
N GLU A 92 11.99 5.30 -7.16
CA GLU A 92 11.14 6.44 -6.82
C GLU A 92 9.74 6.00 -6.40
N LYS A 93 9.18 5.00 -7.09
CA LYS A 93 7.88 4.42 -6.73
C LYS A 93 7.95 3.60 -5.44
N ILE A 94 9.07 2.91 -5.18
CA ILE A 94 9.30 2.27 -3.87
C ILE A 94 9.36 3.32 -2.73
N LYS A 95 9.98 4.49 -2.97
CA LYS A 95 9.95 5.61 -2.02
C LYS A 95 8.55 6.19 -1.84
N ALA A 96 7.70 6.19 -2.87
CA ALA A 96 6.29 6.56 -2.71
C ALA A 96 5.55 5.56 -1.82
N PHE A 97 5.85 4.26 -1.95
CA PHE A 97 5.27 3.23 -1.10
C PHE A 97 5.62 3.46 0.39
N SER A 98 6.88 3.76 0.72
CA SER A 98 7.25 4.05 2.12
C SER A 98 6.57 5.29 2.69
N LYS A 99 6.34 6.33 1.87
CA LYS A 99 5.57 7.52 2.29
C LYS A 99 4.13 7.16 2.66
N ILE A 100 3.47 6.32 1.86
CA ILE A 100 2.11 5.83 2.14
C ILE A 100 2.07 5.09 3.48
N ILE A 101 3.02 4.16 3.69
CA ILE A 101 3.11 3.39 4.94
C ILE A 101 3.24 4.31 6.15
N ASN A 102 4.18 5.27 6.10
CA ASN A 102 4.41 6.20 7.21
C ASN A 102 3.19 7.07 7.51
N GLU A 103 2.46 7.50 6.48
CA GLU A 103 1.27 8.33 6.67
C GLU A 103 0.10 7.53 7.27
N VAL A 104 -0.06 6.27 6.87
CA VAL A 104 -1.03 5.36 7.50
C VAL A 104 -0.71 5.13 8.97
N GLU A 105 0.56 4.87 9.32
CA GLU A 105 0.98 4.71 10.71
C GLU A 105 0.71 5.97 11.54
N ARG A 106 1.08 7.13 11.00
CA ARG A 106 0.86 8.44 11.65
C ARG A 106 -0.62 8.67 11.94
N ARG A 107 -1.50 8.42 10.97
CA ARG A 107 -2.95 8.56 11.14
C ARG A 107 -3.52 7.55 12.14
N THR A 108 -3.04 6.31 12.10
CA THR A 108 -3.49 5.26 13.03
C THR A 108 -3.12 5.64 14.47
N ALA A 109 -1.88 6.11 14.69
CA ALA A 109 -1.42 6.58 15.99
C ALA A 109 -2.25 7.77 16.50
N ASN A 110 -2.48 8.80 15.67
CA ASN A 110 -3.26 9.98 16.05
C ASN A 110 -4.72 9.67 16.43
N LYS A 111 -5.30 8.63 15.85
CA LYS A 111 -6.66 8.17 16.20
C LYS A 111 -6.70 7.57 17.62
N HIS A 112 -5.60 6.99 18.08
CA HIS A 112 -5.49 6.45 19.44
C HIS A 112 -5.23 7.53 20.50
N THR A 113 -4.59 8.66 20.14
CA THR A 113 -4.31 9.77 21.06
C THR A 113 -5.49 10.73 21.26
N ASN A 114 -6.47 10.74 20.36
CA ASN A 114 -7.67 11.58 20.44
C ASN A 114 -8.89 10.88 21.09
N ASN A 115 -8.68 9.72 21.72
CA ASN A 115 -9.65 9.03 22.58
C ASN A 115 -9.20 9.12 24.04
#